data_AF-A0A6S6T2A4-F1
#
_entry.id   AF-A0A6S6T2A4-F1
#
_cell.length_a   1.000
_cell.length_b   1.000
_cell.length_c   1.000
_cell.angle_alpha   90.00
_cell.angle_beta   90.00
_cell.angle_gamma   90.00
#
_symmetry.space_group_name_H-M   'P 1'
#
loop_
_entity.id
_entity.type
_entity.pdbx_description
1 polymer ?
#
loop_
_entity_poly.entity_id
_entity_poly.type
_entity_poly.pdbx_seq_one_letter_code
_entity_poly.pdbx_strand_id
1 'polypeptide(L)'
;MKKIITFIVLLYLSSFSLQAEVLDSSVNTSTYTSIDQKDCVTLDSDNMGSLQECESFTSIGVKVIEGDIRQSIILTRNQQEYDLDFFTTVSPAFSSLGLKAEWRHELGKPTNLKGMIVRLEVSDDPENLDKTSSYLVVSKITRHEICVIAKVAPQINQNIMAREILDINLAMPCLKSY
;
A
#
# COMPACT_ATOMS: atom_id res chain seq x y z
N MET A 1 31.33 53.46 54.85
CA MET A 1 30.96 53.00 53.50
C MET A 1 31.01 51.47 53.47
N LYS A 2 29.87 50.79 53.65
CA LYS A 2 29.74 49.33 53.49
C LYS A 2 28.46 49.07 52.69
N LYS A 3 28.60 48.59 51.46
CA LYS A 3 27.48 48.24 50.59
C LYS A 3 27.04 46.81 50.92
N ILE A 4 25.79 46.67 51.39
CA ILE A 4 25.12 45.39 51.58
C ILE A 4 24.57 44.98 50.21
N ILE A 5 25.05 43.86 49.68
CA ILE A 5 24.58 43.27 48.42
C ILE A 5 23.53 42.23 48.80
N THR A 6 22.26 42.58 48.60
CA THR A 6 21.12 41.69 48.78
C THR A 6 21.02 40.77 47.55
N PHE A 7 21.25 39.47 47.75
CA PHE A 7 21.02 38.44 46.73
C PHE A 7 19.52 38.11 46.66
N ILE A 8 18.86 38.52 45.58
CA ILE A 8 17.47 38.15 45.28
C ILE A 8 17.51 36.84 44.48
N VAL A 9 17.14 35.73 45.11
CA VAL A 9 16.93 34.44 44.45
C VAL A 9 15.54 34.44 43.84
N LEU A 10 15.44 34.66 42.53
CA LEU A 10 14.21 34.53 41.75
C LEU A 10 13.97 33.05 41.43
N LEU A 11 13.06 32.43 42.19
CA LEU A 11 12.50 31.10 41.91
C LEU A 11 11.54 31.19 40.71
N TYR A 12 12.03 30.82 39.52
CA TYR A 12 11.18 30.59 38.34
C TYR A 12 10.47 29.24 38.48
N LEU A 13 9.21 29.27 38.93
CA LEU A 13 8.29 28.14 38.83
C LEU A 13 7.85 28.00 37.37
N SER A 14 8.57 27.19 36.58
CA SER A 14 8.16 26.82 35.23
C SER A 14 6.99 25.83 35.33
N SER A 15 5.79 26.31 35.04
CA SER A 15 4.58 25.50 34.86
C SER A 15 4.76 24.55 33.67
N PHE A 16 5.19 23.32 33.93
CA PHE A 16 5.29 22.28 32.92
C PHE A 16 3.88 21.73 32.66
N SER A 17 3.17 22.32 31.70
CA SER A 17 1.88 21.80 31.25
C SER A 17 2.08 20.43 30.61
N LEU A 18 1.64 19.35 31.28
CA LEU A 18 1.52 18.03 30.68
C LEU A 18 0.53 18.12 29.52
N GLN A 19 1.03 18.08 28.29
CA GLN A 19 0.21 17.93 27.10
C GLN A 19 -0.08 16.43 26.99
N ALA A 20 -1.34 16.05 27.19
CA ALA A 20 -1.80 14.70 26.88
C ALA A 20 -1.82 14.56 25.36
N GLU A 21 -0.89 13.78 24.80
CA GLU A 21 -0.96 13.37 23.41
C GLU A 21 -2.15 12.42 23.26
N VAL A 22 -3.19 12.89 22.56
CA VAL A 22 -4.32 12.03 22.18
C VAL A 22 -3.79 11.07 21.13
N LEU A 23 -3.46 9.85 21.54
CA LEU A 23 -3.17 8.76 20.61
C LEU A 23 -4.49 8.40 19.93
N ASP A 24 -4.69 8.93 18.72
CA ASP A 24 -5.78 8.53 17.84
C ASP A 24 -5.52 7.08 17.41
N SER A 25 -6.07 6.13 18.18
CA SER A 25 -6.15 4.72 17.81
C SER A 25 -7.21 4.59 16.71
N SER A 26 -6.90 5.07 15.51
CA SER A 26 -7.79 4.89 14.37
C SER A 26 -7.87 3.40 14.04
N VAL A 27 -9.07 2.84 14.21
CA VAL A 27 -9.35 1.44 13.87
C VAL A 27 -9.33 1.33 12.35
N ASN A 28 -8.47 0.49 11.80
CA ASN A 28 -8.39 0.27 10.35
C ASN A 28 -9.32 -0.86 9.91
N THR A 29 -9.97 -0.69 8.76
CA THR A 29 -10.88 -1.67 8.15
C THR A 29 -10.54 -1.91 6.68
N SER A 30 -11.15 -2.95 6.10
CA SER A 30 -10.94 -3.34 4.71
C SER A 30 -12.22 -3.20 3.88
N THR A 31 -12.09 -2.63 2.68
CA THR A 31 -13.10 -2.68 1.62
C THR A 31 -12.51 -3.43 0.42
N TYR A 32 -13.33 -4.09 -0.39
CA TYR A 32 -12.85 -4.86 -1.55
C TYR A 32 -13.51 -4.38 -2.82
N THR A 33 -12.74 -4.22 -3.89
CA THR A 33 -13.24 -3.98 -5.25
C THR A 33 -12.84 -5.14 -6.15
N SER A 34 -13.60 -5.37 -7.22
CA SER A 34 -13.24 -6.37 -8.21
C SER A 34 -12.12 -5.86 -9.13
N ILE A 35 -11.19 -6.75 -9.45
CA ILE A 35 -10.18 -6.58 -10.50
C ILE A 35 -10.18 -7.80 -11.44
N ASP A 36 -11.25 -8.59 -11.40
CA ASP A 36 -11.51 -9.66 -12.37
C ASP A 36 -11.72 -9.04 -13.75
N GLN A 37 -11.07 -9.60 -14.78
CA GLN A 37 -11.13 -9.11 -16.16
C GLN A 37 -12.57 -8.88 -16.65
N LYS A 38 -13.53 -9.72 -16.24
CA LYS A 38 -14.93 -9.59 -16.67
C LYS A 38 -15.63 -8.35 -16.10
N ASP A 39 -15.12 -7.81 -15.00
CA ASP A 39 -15.67 -6.65 -14.29
C ASP A 39 -14.93 -5.35 -14.67
N CYS A 40 -13.91 -5.44 -15.54
CA CYS A 40 -13.10 -4.31 -16.00
C CYS A 40 -13.44 -3.94 -17.46
N VAL A 41 -13.16 -2.69 -17.82
CA VAL A 41 -13.29 -2.16 -19.19
C VAL A 41 -11.94 -2.24 -19.88
N THR A 42 -11.85 -2.97 -20.98
CA THR A 42 -10.64 -3.00 -21.82
C THR A 42 -10.42 -1.63 -22.48
N LEU A 43 -9.29 -0.99 -22.18
CA LEU A 43 -8.86 0.26 -22.79
C LEU A 43 -7.99 0.02 -24.02
N ASP A 44 -7.12 -0.98 -23.95
CA ASP A 44 -6.23 -1.39 -25.02
C ASP A 44 -5.96 -2.90 -24.93
N SER A 45 -5.75 -3.56 -26.07
CA SER A 45 -5.40 -4.98 -26.13
C SER A 45 -4.87 -5.36 -27.50
N ASP A 46 -3.81 -6.17 -27.51
CA ASP A 46 -3.26 -6.80 -28.70
C ASP A 46 -2.79 -8.24 -28.39
N ASN A 47 -1.96 -8.81 -29.27
CA ASN A 47 -1.43 -10.16 -29.08
C ASN A 47 -0.33 -10.25 -28.01
N MET A 48 0.15 -9.12 -27.49
CA MET A 48 1.27 -9.04 -26.55
C MET A 48 0.82 -8.65 -25.13
N GLY A 49 -0.37 -8.06 -24.99
CA GLY A 49 -0.89 -7.66 -23.69
C GLY A 49 -2.27 -7.01 -23.70
N SER A 50 -2.65 -6.49 -22.53
CA SER A 50 -3.87 -5.71 -22.37
C SER A 50 -3.72 -4.64 -21.28
N LEU A 51 -4.50 -3.58 -21.43
CA LEU A 51 -4.71 -2.56 -20.41
C LEU A 51 -6.21 -2.47 -20.13
N GLN A 52 -6.58 -2.68 -18.87
CA GLN A 52 -7.97 -2.72 -18.43
C GLN A 52 -8.18 -1.75 -17.28
N GLU A 53 -9.27 -1.00 -17.31
CA GLU A 53 -9.69 -0.11 -16.23
C GLU A 53 -10.74 -0.81 -15.37
N CYS A 54 -10.47 -0.91 -14.07
CA CYS A 54 -11.30 -1.65 -13.12
C CYS A 54 -11.98 -0.70 -12.11
N GLU A 55 -12.82 -1.25 -11.23
CA GLU A 55 -13.53 -0.48 -10.21
C GLU A 55 -12.54 0.33 -9.34
N SER A 56 -12.72 1.65 -9.35
CA SER A 56 -11.96 2.59 -8.54
C SER A 56 -12.40 2.54 -7.08
N PHE A 57 -11.49 2.86 -6.15
CA PHE A 57 -11.85 3.05 -4.74
C PHE A 57 -11.55 4.47 -4.29
N THR A 58 -12.60 5.19 -3.87
CA THR A 58 -12.53 6.63 -3.53
C THR A 58 -11.99 7.46 -4.70
N SER A 59 -10.87 8.17 -4.52
CA SER A 59 -10.20 8.97 -5.55
C SER A 59 -9.04 8.22 -6.24
N ILE A 60 -8.92 6.90 -6.04
CA ILE A 60 -7.86 6.08 -6.62
C ILE A 60 -8.46 5.22 -7.74
N GLY A 61 -8.05 5.50 -8.97
CA GLY A 61 -8.35 4.64 -10.10
C GLY A 61 -7.41 3.44 -10.16
N VAL A 62 -7.89 2.35 -10.77
CA VAL A 62 -7.17 1.08 -10.86
C VAL A 62 -7.15 0.64 -12.31
N LYS A 63 -5.95 0.40 -12.83
CA LYS A 63 -5.79 -0.28 -14.11
C LYS A 63 -4.99 -1.56 -13.91
N VAL A 64 -5.46 -2.65 -14.49
CA VAL A 64 -4.70 -3.89 -14.62
C VAL A 64 -3.98 -3.84 -15.96
N ILE A 65 -2.67 -4.06 -15.93
CA ILE A 65 -1.84 -4.16 -17.13
C ILE A 65 -1.29 -5.58 -17.22
N GLU A 66 -1.35 -6.15 -18.41
CA GLU A 66 -0.74 -7.43 -18.74
C GLU A 66 0.23 -7.26 -19.90
N GLY A 67 1.42 -7.85 -19.79
CA GLY A 67 2.37 -7.95 -20.90
C GLY A 67 3.25 -9.19 -20.75
N ASP A 68 3.29 -10.03 -21.79
CA ASP A 68 4.05 -11.29 -21.78
C ASP A 68 3.71 -12.14 -20.54
N ILE A 69 2.39 -12.34 -20.35
CA ILE A 69 1.79 -13.23 -19.33
C ILE A 69 2.19 -12.82 -17.89
N ARG A 70 2.37 -11.51 -17.68
CA ARG A 70 2.67 -10.92 -16.37
C ARG A 70 1.72 -9.78 -16.13
N GLN A 71 1.01 -9.87 -15.02
CA GLN A 71 0.05 -8.86 -14.61
C GLN A 71 0.64 -7.95 -13.53
N SER A 72 0.37 -6.65 -13.68
CA SER A 72 0.69 -5.60 -12.71
C SER A 72 -0.52 -4.67 -12.55
N ILE A 73 -0.40 -3.70 -11.65
CA ILE A 73 -1.41 -2.67 -11.43
C ILE A 73 -0.78 -1.28 -11.57
N ILE A 74 -1.49 -0.43 -12.30
CA ILE A 74 -1.24 1.02 -12.31
C ILE A 74 -2.35 1.67 -11.48
N LEU A 75 -1.96 2.39 -10.44
CA LEU A 75 -2.90 3.21 -9.67
C LEU A 75 -2.92 4.63 -10.23
N THR A 76 -4.09 5.26 -10.25
CA THR A 76 -4.22 6.64 -10.73
C THR A 76 -4.78 7.54 -9.64
N ARG A 77 -4.21 8.75 -9.53
CA ARG A 77 -4.70 9.79 -8.62
C ARG A 77 -4.48 11.15 -9.27
N ASN A 78 -5.54 11.95 -9.40
CA ASN A 78 -5.48 13.28 -10.02
C ASN A 78 -4.85 13.25 -11.43
N GLN A 79 -5.25 12.29 -12.27
CA GLN A 79 -4.70 12.06 -13.62
C GLN A 79 -3.22 11.65 -13.68
N GLN A 80 -2.55 11.51 -12.53
CA GLN A 80 -1.21 10.96 -12.46
C GLN A 80 -1.28 9.45 -12.29
N GLU A 81 -0.45 8.73 -13.06
CA GLU A 81 -0.29 7.28 -12.97
C GLU A 81 0.89 6.91 -12.07
N TYR A 82 0.71 5.82 -11.33
CA TYR A 82 1.68 5.23 -10.42
C TYR A 82 1.74 3.74 -10.76
N ASP A 83 2.67 3.37 -11.63
CA ASP A 83 2.94 1.98 -11.96
C ASP A 83 3.58 1.29 -10.75
N LEU A 84 2.95 0.22 -10.28
CA LEU A 84 3.48 -0.58 -9.18
C LEU A 84 4.57 -1.56 -9.64
N ASP A 85 4.70 -1.77 -10.96
CA ASP A 85 5.74 -2.56 -11.62
C ASP A 85 6.07 -3.86 -10.88
N PHE A 86 5.08 -4.76 -10.79
CA PHE A 86 5.27 -6.05 -10.11
C PHE A 86 6.37 -6.89 -10.75
N PHE A 87 6.65 -6.67 -12.04
CA PHE A 87 7.72 -7.34 -12.74
C PHE A 87 9.07 -7.05 -12.07
N THR A 88 9.45 -5.78 -11.91
CA THR A 88 10.76 -5.44 -11.34
C THR A 88 10.75 -5.31 -9.82
N THR A 89 9.59 -5.22 -9.16
CA THR A 89 9.53 -5.02 -7.70
C THR A 89 9.11 -6.27 -6.91
N VAL A 90 8.42 -7.23 -7.54
CA VAL A 90 7.84 -8.40 -6.86
C VAL A 90 8.41 -9.72 -7.40
N SER A 91 8.33 -9.95 -8.72
CA SER A 91 8.86 -11.15 -9.38
C SER A 91 8.97 -10.99 -10.90
N PRO A 92 10.08 -11.47 -11.54
CA PRO A 92 10.21 -11.47 -12.99
C PRO A 92 9.42 -12.61 -13.66
N ALA A 93 8.96 -13.60 -12.89
CA ALA A 93 8.30 -14.77 -13.43
C ALA A 93 6.90 -14.44 -13.96
N PHE A 94 6.35 -15.35 -14.78
CA PHE A 94 4.96 -15.26 -15.20
C PHE A 94 4.04 -15.19 -13.99
N SER A 95 3.03 -14.34 -14.09
CA SER A 95 2.17 -14.05 -12.96
C SER A 95 0.80 -13.53 -13.36
N SER A 96 -0.18 -13.85 -12.53
CA SER A 96 -1.55 -13.39 -12.66
C SER A 96 -2.08 -12.87 -11.33
N LEU A 97 -2.97 -11.89 -11.41
CA LEU A 97 -3.63 -11.31 -10.26
C LEU A 97 -4.77 -12.18 -9.78
N GLY A 98 -5.00 -12.17 -8.47
CA GLY A 98 -6.27 -12.61 -7.91
C GLY A 98 -7.40 -11.67 -8.30
N LEU A 99 -8.64 -12.08 -7.99
CA LEU A 99 -9.85 -11.41 -8.48
C LEU A 99 -10.20 -10.09 -7.78
N LYS A 100 -9.51 -9.74 -6.68
CA LYS A 100 -9.90 -8.63 -5.81
C LYS A 100 -8.72 -7.79 -5.37
N ALA A 101 -8.97 -6.49 -5.28
CA ALA A 101 -8.15 -5.56 -4.52
C ALA A 101 -8.76 -5.34 -3.13
N GLU A 102 -7.94 -5.48 -2.10
CA GLU A 102 -8.30 -5.11 -0.73
C GLU A 102 -7.74 -3.73 -0.40
N TRP A 103 -8.61 -2.81 0.02
CA TRP A 103 -8.28 -1.45 0.39
C TRP A 103 -8.26 -1.30 1.90
N ARG A 104 -7.11 -0.89 2.46
CA ARG A 104 -7.00 -0.56 3.89
C ARG A 104 -7.21 0.93 4.11
N HIS A 105 -8.13 1.27 5.01
CA HIS A 105 -8.45 2.65 5.36
C HIS A 105 -8.97 2.74 6.81
N GLU A 106 -9.04 3.96 7.33
CA GLU A 106 -9.61 4.19 8.66
C GLU A 106 -11.13 3.92 8.66
N LEU A 107 -11.61 3.28 9.72
CA LEU A 107 -13.02 2.95 9.91
C LEU A 107 -13.89 4.21 9.87
N GLY A 108 -14.93 4.19 9.04
CA GLY A 108 -15.82 5.34 8.85
C GLY A 108 -15.23 6.48 8.02
N LYS A 109 -13.96 6.38 7.58
CA LYS A 109 -13.27 7.40 6.76
C LYS A 109 -12.58 6.74 5.56
N PRO A 110 -13.33 6.29 4.53
CA PRO A 110 -12.75 5.59 3.37
C PRO A 110 -11.71 6.43 2.62
N THR A 111 -11.81 7.75 2.65
CA THR A 111 -10.82 8.66 2.05
C THR A 111 -9.49 8.73 2.80
N ASN A 112 -9.44 8.27 4.06
CA ASN A 112 -8.20 8.08 4.82
C ASN A 112 -7.58 6.71 4.48
N LEU A 113 -7.20 6.56 3.21
CA LEU A 113 -6.54 5.37 2.68
C LEU A 113 -5.15 5.19 3.28
N LYS A 114 -4.82 3.93 3.59
CA LYS A 114 -3.48 3.46 3.96
C LYS A 114 -2.80 2.80 2.77
N GLY A 115 -3.54 1.99 2.01
CA GLY A 115 -2.98 1.28 0.87
C GLY A 115 -3.90 0.23 0.27
N MET A 116 -3.32 -0.56 -0.63
CA MET A 116 -3.96 -1.65 -1.35
C MET A 116 -3.17 -2.94 -1.17
N ILE A 117 -3.87 -4.06 -1.03
CA ILE A 117 -3.31 -5.41 -0.99
C ILE A 117 -3.96 -6.20 -2.14
N VAL A 118 -3.13 -6.83 -2.95
CA VAL A 118 -3.59 -7.72 -4.04
C VAL A 118 -2.87 -9.06 -3.96
N ARG A 119 -3.53 -10.10 -4.44
CA ARG A 119 -2.93 -11.42 -4.60
C ARG A 119 -2.24 -11.50 -5.95
N LEU A 120 -1.04 -12.04 -5.98
CA LEU A 120 -0.28 -12.33 -7.19
C LEU A 120 0.12 -13.80 -7.17
N GLU A 121 -0.41 -14.57 -8.10
CA GLU A 121 0.00 -15.94 -8.37
C GLU A 121 1.23 -15.90 -9.26
N VAL A 122 2.34 -16.46 -8.79
CA VAL A 122 3.63 -16.40 -9.50
C VAL A 122 4.07 -17.81 -9.82
N SER A 123 4.36 -18.08 -11.09
CA SER A 123 4.92 -19.34 -11.56
C SER A 123 6.42 -19.40 -11.26
N ASP A 124 6.78 -19.74 -10.02
CA ASP A 124 8.18 -19.80 -9.56
C ASP A 124 8.99 -20.94 -10.23
N ASP A 125 8.33 -21.90 -10.87
CA ASP A 125 8.95 -23.05 -11.55
C ASP A 125 8.85 -22.91 -13.08
N PRO A 126 9.95 -22.64 -13.79
CA PRO A 126 9.93 -22.48 -15.25
C PRO A 126 9.65 -23.80 -15.99
N GLU A 127 9.83 -24.95 -15.34
CA GLU A 127 9.54 -26.27 -15.93
C GLU A 127 8.09 -26.71 -15.67
N ASN A 128 7.41 -26.07 -14.72
CA ASN A 128 6.02 -26.38 -14.37
C ASN A 128 5.21 -25.12 -14.08
N LEU A 129 4.62 -24.56 -15.14
CA LEU A 129 3.83 -23.32 -15.07
C LEU A 129 2.57 -23.42 -14.21
N ASP A 130 2.09 -24.65 -13.94
CA ASP A 130 0.90 -24.87 -13.10
C ASP A 130 1.23 -24.77 -11.59
N LYS A 131 2.51 -24.77 -11.24
CA LYS A 131 2.96 -24.66 -9.85
C LYS A 131 3.19 -23.20 -9.48
N THR A 132 2.13 -22.55 -8.99
CA THR A 132 2.20 -21.16 -8.55
C THR A 132 2.41 -21.02 -7.03
N SER A 133 3.13 -19.96 -6.65
CA SER A 133 3.15 -19.43 -5.29
C SER A 133 2.24 -18.22 -5.21
N SER A 134 1.35 -18.22 -4.22
CA SER A 134 0.36 -17.17 -4.02
C SER A 134 0.85 -16.09 -3.06
N TYR A 135 1.39 -14.99 -3.58
CA TYR A 135 1.88 -13.86 -2.78
C TYR A 135 0.79 -12.83 -2.51
N LEU A 136 0.91 -12.07 -1.41
CA LEU A 136 0.21 -10.79 -1.26
C LEU A 136 1.18 -9.65 -1.50
N VAL A 137 0.86 -8.78 -2.45
CA VAL A 137 1.60 -7.56 -2.73
C VAL A 137 0.96 -6.42 -1.97
N VAL A 138 1.75 -5.73 -1.16
CA VAL A 138 1.29 -4.65 -0.28
C VAL A 138 1.81 -3.33 -0.83
N SER A 139 0.89 -2.43 -1.18
CA SER A 139 1.20 -1.12 -1.74
C SER A 139 0.68 -0.02 -0.83
N LYS A 140 1.55 0.91 -0.42
CA LYS A 140 1.13 2.08 0.36
C LYS A 140 0.57 3.15 -0.55
N ILE A 141 -0.36 3.93 -0.02
CA ILE A 141 -0.90 5.11 -0.68
C ILE A 141 -0.80 6.27 0.31
N THR A 142 0.15 7.17 0.07
CA THR A 142 0.32 8.39 0.88
C THR A 142 0.11 9.62 0.00
N ARG A 143 0.08 10.82 0.58
CA ARG A 143 0.02 12.07 -0.21
C ARG A 143 1.19 12.22 -1.19
N HIS A 144 2.36 11.68 -0.87
CA HIS A 144 3.59 11.95 -1.62
C HIS A 144 3.98 10.81 -2.57
N GLU A 145 3.59 9.58 -2.24
CA GLU A 145 4.07 8.38 -2.94
C GLU A 145 3.01 7.27 -2.91
N ILE A 146 2.98 6.51 -3.99
CA ILE A 146 2.22 5.28 -4.15
C ILE A 146 3.20 4.25 -4.72
N CYS A 147 3.41 3.14 -4.03
CA CYS A 147 4.38 2.13 -4.43
C CYS A 147 4.22 0.84 -3.63
N VAL A 148 4.83 -0.24 -4.12
CA VAL A 148 4.97 -1.50 -3.38
C VAL A 148 5.93 -1.32 -2.21
N ILE A 149 5.56 -1.83 -1.04
CA ILE A 149 6.39 -1.81 0.18
C ILE A 149 6.69 -3.21 0.72
N ALA A 150 5.91 -4.22 0.33
CA ALA A 150 6.16 -5.60 0.75
C ALA A 150 5.57 -6.64 -0.20
N LYS A 151 6.21 -7.81 -0.22
CA LYS A 151 5.70 -9.06 -0.77
C LYS A 151 5.59 -10.07 0.37
N VAL A 152 4.39 -10.56 0.66
CA VAL A 152 4.15 -11.52 1.74
C VAL A 152 4.01 -12.93 1.16
N ALA A 153 4.95 -13.81 1.50
CA ALA A 153 4.96 -15.21 1.06
C ALA A 153 3.74 -16.01 1.56
N PRO A 154 3.36 -17.11 0.87
CA PRO A 154 2.28 -17.99 1.30
C PRO A 154 2.52 -18.55 2.71
N GLN A 155 1.54 -18.36 3.61
CA GLN A 155 1.56 -18.88 4.99
C GLN A 155 0.19 -18.70 5.66
N ILE A 156 0.00 -19.33 6.82
CA ILE A 156 -1.31 -19.42 7.52
C ILE A 156 -1.92 -18.04 7.80
N ASN A 157 -1.10 -17.08 8.24
CA ASN A 157 -1.53 -15.73 8.66
C ASN A 157 -1.27 -14.65 7.59
N GLN A 158 -1.07 -15.03 6.32
CA GLN A 158 -0.65 -14.13 5.23
C GLN A 158 -1.44 -12.82 5.18
N ASN A 159 -2.78 -12.88 5.20
CA ASN A 159 -3.64 -11.69 5.15
C ASN A 159 -3.47 -10.79 6.37
N ILE A 160 -3.28 -11.37 7.56
CA ILE A 160 -3.10 -10.60 8.80
C ILE A 160 -1.81 -9.77 8.70
N MET A 161 -0.70 -10.41 8.32
CA MET A 161 0.58 -9.71 8.15
C MET A 161 0.52 -8.61 7.09
N ALA A 162 -0.12 -8.88 5.94
CA ALA A 162 -0.26 -7.86 4.89
C ALA A 162 -1.03 -6.62 5.38
N ARG A 163 -2.06 -6.82 6.21
CA ARG A 163 -2.83 -5.72 6.82
C ARG A 163 -2.01 -4.97 7.86
N GLU A 164 -1.33 -5.69 8.75
CA GLU A 164 -0.48 -5.10 9.79
C GLU A 164 0.63 -4.21 9.21
N ILE A 165 1.20 -4.59 8.06
CA ILE A 165 2.17 -3.78 7.31
C ILE A 165 1.58 -2.40 6.98
N LEU A 166 0.35 -2.33 6.47
CA LEU A 166 -0.31 -1.04 6.14
C LEU A 166 -0.81 -0.30 7.37
N ASP A 167 -1.23 -1.01 8.40
CA ASP A 167 -1.78 -0.41 9.60
C ASP A 167 -0.70 0.29 10.45
N ILE A 168 0.53 -0.24 10.44
CA ILE A 168 1.61 0.22 11.34
C ILE A 168 2.66 1.04 10.59
N ASN A 169 2.91 0.78 9.30
CA ASN A 169 4.17 1.17 8.65
C ASN A 169 4.00 1.87 7.30
N LEU A 170 3.23 2.97 7.24
CA LEU A 170 3.20 3.82 6.04
C LEU A 170 4.53 4.51 5.73
N ALA A 171 5.46 4.54 6.69
CA ALA A 171 6.80 5.09 6.52
C ALA A 171 7.81 4.09 5.91
N MET A 172 7.43 2.82 5.68
CA MET A 172 8.32 1.87 5.01
C MET A 172 8.72 2.39 3.63
N PRO A 173 10.01 2.31 3.25
CA PRO A 173 10.44 2.77 1.93
C PRO A 173 9.80 1.90 0.84
N CYS A 174 9.63 2.48 -0.35
CA CYS A 174 9.26 1.71 -1.53
C CYS A 174 10.31 0.63 -1.81
N LEU A 175 9.85 -0.56 -2.22
CA LEU A 175 10.74 -1.56 -2.78
C LEU A 175 11.40 -0.99 -4.04
N LYS A 176 12.69 -1.30 -4.21
CA LYS A 176 13.44 -0.91 -5.41
C LYS A 176 13.24 -1.97 -6.48
N SER A 177 13.14 -1.52 -7.73
CA SER A 177 13.35 -2.36 -8.90
C SER A 177 14.74 -2.99 -8.84
N TYR A 178 14.83 -4.30 -9.09
CA TYR A 178 16.11 -5.03 -9.13
C TYR A 178 16.75 -5.03 -10.52
#